data_AF-A0A8J6E716-F1
#
_entry.id   AF-A0A8J6E716-F1
#
_cell.length_a   1.000
_cell.length_b   1.000
_cell.length_c   1.000
_cell.angle_alpha   90.00
_cell.angle_beta   90.00
_cell.angle_gamma   90.00
#
_symmetry.space_group_name_H-M   'P 1'
#
loop_
_entity.id
_entity.type
_entity.pdbx_description
1 polymer ?
#
loop_
_entity_poly.entity_id
_entity_poly.type
_entity_poly.pdbx_seq_one_letter_code
_entity_poly.pdbx_strand_id
1 'polypeptide(L)'
;GTRESAFLYALSAATISHTIARACTVGDLPGCTCGPIPGETLDQGSRWGGCADNVNYGLMMGSKFSDAPMKMKKAGSQANKLMHLHNSEVGRQVLKSSLDLKCKCHGVSGSCSIKTCWKGLLELREIALELKTKYLSATKVVHRPMGTRKQLVPKDLDIRPVRENELIYLQSSPDYCLKNEKLGSHGTQDR
;
A
#
# COMPACT_ATOMS: atom_id res chain seq x y z
N GLY A 1 7.01 -8.73 -15.05
CA GLY A 1 7.24 -8.07 -13.75
C GLY A 1 8.11 -6.85 -13.90
N THR A 2 7.56 -5.80 -14.52
CA THR A 2 8.24 -4.51 -14.72
C THR A 2 8.06 -3.62 -13.49
N ARG A 3 8.75 -2.47 -13.49
CA ARG A 3 8.65 -1.47 -12.42
C ARG A 3 7.23 -0.93 -12.26
N GLU A 4 6.51 -0.76 -13.35
CA GLU A 4 5.11 -0.28 -13.38
C GLU A 4 4.19 -1.31 -12.76
N SER A 5 4.41 -2.60 -13.05
CA SER A 5 3.67 -3.67 -12.39
C SER A 5 3.91 -3.67 -10.88
N ALA A 6 5.15 -3.44 -10.41
CA ALA A 6 5.45 -3.36 -8.99
C ALA A 6 4.63 -2.27 -8.29
N PHE A 7 4.58 -1.08 -8.88
CA PHE A 7 3.75 0.03 -8.38
C PHE A 7 2.26 -0.31 -8.39
N LEU A 8 1.74 -0.92 -9.47
CA LEU A 8 0.32 -1.27 -9.57
C LEU A 8 -0.12 -2.27 -8.49
N TYR A 9 0.67 -3.31 -8.20
CA TYR A 9 0.35 -4.25 -7.13
C TYR A 9 0.37 -3.59 -5.75
N ALA A 10 1.37 -2.74 -5.48
CA ALA A 10 1.45 -1.98 -4.24
C ALA A 10 0.26 -1.04 -4.06
N LEU A 11 -0.05 -0.23 -5.09
CA LEU A 11 -1.17 0.71 -5.05
C LEU A 11 -2.51 -0.01 -4.93
N SER A 12 -2.70 -1.13 -5.64
CA SER A 12 -3.94 -1.91 -5.57
C SER A 12 -4.15 -2.49 -4.17
N ALA A 13 -3.12 -3.10 -3.59
CA ALA A 13 -3.19 -3.65 -2.23
C ALA A 13 -3.48 -2.56 -1.20
N ALA A 14 -2.82 -1.41 -1.29
CA ALA A 14 -3.07 -0.26 -0.43
C ALA A 14 -4.51 0.27 -0.60
N THR A 15 -4.98 0.42 -1.83
CA THR A 15 -6.31 0.99 -2.16
C THR A 15 -7.44 0.09 -1.68
N ILE A 16 -7.33 -1.22 -1.88
CA ILE A 16 -8.33 -2.19 -1.40
C ILE A 16 -8.42 -2.12 0.12
N SER A 17 -7.27 -2.16 0.81
CA SER A 17 -7.25 -2.08 2.28
C SER A 17 -7.74 -0.74 2.82
N HIS A 18 -7.41 0.37 2.15
CA HIS A 18 -7.88 1.72 2.49
C HIS A 18 -9.40 1.82 2.38
N THR A 19 -9.95 1.37 1.25
CA THR A 19 -11.39 1.43 0.97
C THR A 19 -12.17 0.60 1.98
N ILE A 20 -11.72 -0.61 2.31
CA ILE A 20 -12.36 -1.47 3.32
C ILE A 20 -12.29 -0.81 4.70
N ALA A 21 -11.13 -0.26 5.09
CA ALA A 21 -10.98 0.40 6.40
C ALA A 21 -11.94 1.59 6.56
N ARG A 22 -12.08 2.42 5.52
CA ARG A 22 -13.01 3.56 5.51
C ARG A 22 -14.48 3.13 5.46
N ALA A 23 -14.81 2.07 4.71
CA ALA A 23 -16.17 1.52 4.65
C ALA A 23 -16.67 1.07 6.04
N CYS A 24 -15.77 0.52 6.88
CA CYS A 24 -16.09 0.20 8.28
C CYS A 24 -16.43 1.45 9.11
N THR A 25 -15.76 2.56 8.83
CA THR A 25 -15.89 3.81 9.59
C THR A 25 -17.14 4.59 9.24
N VAL A 26 -17.57 4.53 7.98
CA VAL A 26 -18.83 5.17 7.54
C VAL A 26 -20.05 4.26 7.72
N GLY A 27 -19.85 2.97 8.01
CA GLY A 27 -20.93 2.01 8.26
C GLY A 27 -21.45 1.28 7.01
N ASP A 28 -20.77 1.41 5.87
CA ASP A 28 -21.16 0.77 4.60
C ASP A 28 -20.88 -0.74 4.59
N LEU A 29 -19.94 -1.21 5.43
CA LEU A 29 -19.55 -2.61 5.50
C LEU A 29 -20.04 -3.25 6.81
N PRO A 30 -20.97 -4.22 6.76
CA PRO A 30 -21.40 -4.94 7.95
C PRO A 30 -20.29 -5.87 8.47
N GLY A 31 -20.27 -6.11 9.78
CA GLY A 31 -19.32 -7.05 10.41
C GLY A 31 -17.95 -6.48 10.72
N CYS A 32 -17.78 -5.16 10.64
CA CYS A 32 -16.63 -4.45 11.21
C CYS A 32 -17.07 -3.22 12.01
N THR A 33 -16.14 -2.69 12.81
CA THR A 33 -16.33 -1.55 13.69
C THR A 33 -15.35 -0.43 13.35
N CYS A 34 -15.50 0.72 13.98
CA CYS A 34 -14.47 1.74 14.06
C CYS A 34 -13.12 1.15 14.53
N GLY A 35 -12.03 1.80 14.14
CA GLY A 35 -10.69 1.50 14.62
C GLY A 35 -10.57 1.69 16.14
N PRO A 36 -9.59 1.02 16.79
CA PRO A 36 -9.38 1.13 18.23
C PRO A 36 -8.92 2.54 18.62
N ILE A 37 -9.30 2.97 19.82
CA ILE A 37 -8.79 4.20 20.43
C ILE A 37 -7.32 3.96 20.83
N PRO A 38 -6.38 4.81 20.40
CA PRO A 38 -4.98 4.69 20.82
C PRO A 38 -4.80 4.86 22.34
N GLY A 39 -3.80 4.17 22.91
CA GLY A 39 -3.45 4.31 24.32
C GLY A 39 -2.65 5.57 24.67
N GLU A 40 -2.31 6.40 23.68
CA GLU A 40 -1.58 7.65 23.88
C GLU A 40 -2.52 8.74 24.44
N THR A 41 -2.03 9.51 25.41
CA THR A 41 -2.74 10.68 25.94
C THR A 41 -2.60 11.85 24.97
N LEU A 42 -3.69 12.57 24.72
CA LEU A 42 -3.67 13.78 23.91
C LEU A 42 -3.37 15.03 24.75
N ASP A 43 -2.97 16.11 24.09
CA ASP A 43 -2.74 17.42 24.71
C ASP A 43 -3.99 17.95 25.43
N GLN A 44 -3.79 18.87 26.38
CA GLN A 44 -4.87 19.52 27.12
C GLN A 44 -5.93 20.10 26.17
N GLY A 45 -7.22 19.89 26.48
CA GLY A 45 -8.35 20.29 25.64
C GLY A 45 -8.68 19.33 24.49
N SER A 46 -7.87 18.29 24.28
CA SER A 46 -8.11 17.26 23.27
C SER A 46 -8.65 15.99 23.90
N ARG A 47 -9.64 15.36 23.27
CA ARG A 47 -10.16 14.05 23.68
C ARG A 47 -10.26 13.10 22.50
N TRP A 48 -10.05 11.81 22.75
CA TRP A 48 -10.39 10.78 21.79
C TRP A 48 -11.90 10.71 21.58
N GLY A 49 -12.32 10.55 20.33
CA GLY A 49 -13.72 10.34 19.98
C GLY A 49 -13.92 10.29 18.47
N GLY A 50 -15.17 10.17 18.04
CA GLY A 50 -15.48 9.90 16.64
C GLY A 50 -15.22 8.43 16.27
N CYS A 51 -15.19 8.14 14.98
CA CYS A 51 -14.95 6.80 14.45
C CYS A 51 -13.62 6.80 13.69
N ALA A 52 -12.62 6.10 14.23
CA ALA A 52 -11.32 5.95 13.58
C ALA A 52 -11.39 4.98 12.40
N ASP A 53 -10.50 5.12 11.43
CA ASP A 53 -10.37 4.16 10.33
C ASP A 53 -9.85 2.81 10.86
N ASN A 54 -10.56 1.72 10.56
CA ASN A 54 -10.16 0.38 11.03
C ASN A 54 -9.13 -0.26 10.10
N VAL A 55 -7.92 0.28 10.14
CA VAL A 55 -6.81 -0.14 9.26
C VAL A 55 -6.45 -1.60 9.44
N ASN A 56 -6.50 -2.13 10.68
CA ASN A 56 -6.21 -3.54 10.93
C ASN A 56 -7.18 -4.47 10.21
N TYR A 57 -8.48 -4.15 10.25
CA TYR A 57 -9.50 -4.90 9.51
C TYR A 57 -9.30 -4.74 8.00
N GLY A 58 -9.05 -3.51 7.52
CA GLY A 58 -8.77 -3.23 6.11
C GLY A 58 -7.57 -4.00 5.55
N LEU A 59 -6.48 -4.10 6.32
CA LEU A 59 -5.29 -4.88 5.97
C LEU A 59 -5.58 -6.39 5.95
N MET A 60 -6.28 -6.90 6.97
CA MET A 60 -6.64 -8.31 7.08
C MET A 60 -7.53 -8.75 5.90
N MET A 61 -8.59 -7.98 5.61
CA MET A 61 -9.51 -8.33 4.52
C MET A 61 -8.87 -8.02 3.16
N GLY A 62 -8.23 -6.87 3.00
CA GLY A 62 -7.61 -6.49 1.72
C GLY A 62 -6.51 -7.44 1.27
N SER A 63 -5.71 -8.00 2.18
CA SER A 63 -4.72 -9.05 1.84
C SER A 63 -5.38 -10.34 1.35
N LYS A 64 -6.52 -10.76 1.92
CA LYS A 64 -7.27 -11.93 1.43
C LYS A 64 -7.71 -11.77 -0.02
N PHE A 65 -8.12 -10.57 -0.43
CA PHE A 65 -8.53 -10.28 -1.81
C PHE A 65 -7.32 -10.10 -2.75
N SER A 66 -6.41 -9.20 -2.41
CA SER A 66 -5.27 -8.83 -3.27
C SER A 66 -4.27 -9.96 -3.47
N ASP A 67 -4.09 -10.83 -2.47
CA ASP A 67 -3.11 -11.93 -2.55
C ASP A 67 -3.74 -13.26 -3.00
N ALA A 68 -5.08 -13.37 -3.09
CA ALA A 68 -5.76 -14.59 -3.52
C ALA A 68 -5.26 -15.14 -4.87
N PRO A 69 -5.06 -14.31 -5.92
CA PRO A 69 -4.55 -14.80 -7.20
C PRO A 69 -3.18 -15.49 -7.05
N MET A 70 -2.31 -15.01 -6.17
CA MET A 70 -0.95 -15.56 -5.99
C MET A 70 -0.96 -16.94 -5.31
N LYS A 71 -2.03 -17.28 -4.58
CA LYS A 71 -2.21 -18.60 -3.94
C LYS A 71 -2.66 -19.68 -4.92
N MET A 72 -3.07 -19.31 -6.14
CA MET A 72 -3.51 -20.27 -7.15
C MET A 72 -2.33 -20.99 -7.82
N LYS A 73 -2.51 -22.27 -8.15
CA LYS A 73 -1.46 -23.10 -8.82
C LYS A 73 -0.98 -22.49 -10.14
N LYS A 74 -1.87 -21.85 -10.91
CA LYS A 74 -1.60 -21.26 -12.24
C LYS A 74 -1.04 -19.83 -12.23
N ALA A 75 -0.70 -19.23 -11.09
CA ALA A 75 -0.41 -17.80 -10.97
C ALA A 75 0.98 -17.33 -11.49
N GLY A 76 1.51 -17.96 -12.54
CA GLY A 76 2.80 -17.61 -13.15
C GLY A 76 4.03 -18.17 -12.43
N SER A 77 5.21 -17.68 -12.82
CA SER A 77 6.49 -18.16 -12.27
C SER A 77 6.63 -17.80 -10.78
N GLN A 78 7.34 -18.64 -10.02
CA GLN A 78 7.55 -18.41 -8.59
C GLN A 78 8.19 -17.04 -8.29
N ALA A 79 9.09 -16.57 -9.14
CA ALA A 79 9.70 -15.25 -9.02
C ALA A 79 8.67 -14.12 -9.12
N ASN A 80 7.73 -14.19 -10.08
CA ASN A 80 6.67 -13.19 -10.20
C ASN A 80 5.74 -13.22 -8.98
N LYS A 81 5.39 -14.41 -8.47
CA LYS A 81 4.55 -14.52 -7.26
C LYS A 81 5.20 -13.85 -6.05
N LEU A 82 6.48 -14.13 -5.81
CA LEU A 82 7.25 -13.51 -4.73
C LEU A 82 7.32 -11.98 -4.89
N MET A 83 7.58 -11.51 -6.11
CA MET A 83 7.63 -10.07 -6.42
C MET A 83 6.27 -9.40 -6.19
N HIS A 84 5.17 -10.01 -6.64
CA HIS A 84 3.82 -9.47 -6.45
C HIS A 84 3.43 -9.40 -4.97
N LEU A 85 3.66 -10.48 -4.21
CA LEU A 85 3.37 -10.51 -2.77
C LEU A 85 4.20 -9.48 -2.00
N HIS A 86 5.49 -9.34 -2.33
CA HIS A 86 6.36 -8.33 -1.73
C HIS A 86 5.84 -6.92 -1.99
N ASN A 87 5.55 -6.59 -3.25
CA ASN A 87 5.10 -5.24 -3.60
C ASN A 87 3.71 -4.93 -3.01
N SER A 88 2.79 -5.90 -2.98
CA SER A 88 1.51 -5.75 -2.27
C SER A 88 1.72 -5.44 -0.78
N GLU A 89 2.69 -6.09 -0.14
CA GLU A 89 3.02 -5.83 1.26
C GLU A 89 3.63 -4.45 1.47
N VAL A 90 4.54 -4.00 0.59
CA VAL A 90 5.06 -2.62 0.61
C VAL A 90 3.91 -1.61 0.55
N GLY A 91 2.92 -1.85 -0.32
CA GLY A 91 1.69 -1.04 -0.41
C GLY A 91 0.92 -0.97 0.92
N ARG A 92 0.72 -2.12 1.54
CA ARG A 92 0.04 -2.24 2.85
C ARG A 92 0.82 -1.57 3.98
N GLN A 93 2.15 -1.61 3.96
CA GLN A 93 2.98 -0.92 4.94
C GLN A 93 2.88 0.61 4.78
N VAL A 94 2.90 1.13 3.55
CA VAL A 94 2.68 2.57 3.29
C VAL A 94 1.31 3.01 3.78
N LEU A 95 0.27 2.21 3.52
CA LEU A 95 -1.06 2.48 4.06
C LEU A 95 -1.06 2.53 5.60
N LYS A 96 -0.44 1.54 6.24
CA LYS A 96 -0.36 1.46 7.71
C LYS A 96 0.35 2.68 8.30
N SER A 97 1.42 3.16 7.68
CA SER A 97 2.14 4.37 8.09
C SER A 97 1.41 5.67 7.76
N SER A 98 0.37 5.63 6.92
CA SER A 98 -0.42 6.82 6.55
C SER A 98 -1.54 7.14 7.55
N LEU A 99 -1.55 6.52 8.74
CA LEU A 99 -2.46 6.91 9.80
C LEU A 99 -2.02 8.23 10.41
N ASP A 100 -2.92 9.21 10.42
CA ASP A 100 -2.68 10.53 10.97
C ASP A 100 -3.77 10.93 11.97
N LEU A 101 -3.44 11.86 12.86
CA LEU A 101 -4.37 12.41 13.83
C LEU A 101 -5.28 13.44 13.15
N LYS A 102 -6.57 13.11 13.02
CA LYS A 102 -7.60 14.04 12.55
C LYS A 102 -8.36 14.58 13.75
N CYS A 103 -8.64 15.88 13.77
CA CYS A 103 -9.36 16.53 14.86
C CYS A 103 -10.48 17.43 14.34
N LYS A 104 -11.58 17.50 15.10
CA LYS A 104 -12.66 18.48 14.92
C LYS A 104 -12.72 19.41 16.12
N CYS A 105 -12.72 20.71 15.85
CA CYS A 105 -12.79 21.74 16.89
C CYS A 105 -14.24 22.05 17.28
N HIS A 106 -14.46 22.32 18.57
CA HIS A 106 -15.79 22.52 19.17
C HIS A 106 -15.90 23.78 20.03
N GLY A 107 -14.90 24.66 20.03
CA GLY A 107 -14.91 25.88 20.82
C GLY A 107 -15.85 26.96 20.25
N VAL A 108 -16.21 27.93 21.10
CA VAL A 108 -17.04 29.09 20.73
C VAL A 108 -16.44 29.80 19.52
N SER A 109 -17.29 30.20 18.57
CA SER A 109 -16.90 30.84 17.31
C SER A 109 -15.91 30.04 16.46
N GLY A 110 -15.91 28.69 16.58
CA GLY A 110 -15.01 27.82 15.82
C GLY A 110 -13.60 27.70 16.38
N SER A 111 -13.36 28.18 17.60
CA SER A 111 -12.07 28.00 18.27
C SER A 111 -11.75 26.52 18.56
N CYS A 112 -10.46 26.19 18.68
CA CYS A 112 -9.99 24.83 18.97
C CYS A 112 -9.62 24.61 20.45
N SER A 113 -10.21 25.39 21.36
CA SER A 113 -9.98 25.25 22.82
C SER A 113 -10.41 23.87 23.35
N ILE A 114 -11.42 23.27 22.73
CA ILE A 114 -11.79 21.87 22.91
C ILE A 114 -11.88 21.22 21.54
N LYS A 115 -11.23 20.06 21.36
CA LYS A 115 -11.28 19.29 20.12
C LYS A 115 -11.44 17.79 20.37
N THR A 116 -12.16 17.14 19.46
CA THR A 116 -12.31 15.68 19.44
C THR A 116 -11.45 15.14 18.31
N CYS A 117 -10.60 14.15 18.59
CA CYS A 117 -9.66 13.59 17.62
C CYS A 117 -9.84 12.07 17.45
N TRP A 118 -9.47 11.58 16.26
CA TRP A 118 -9.41 10.17 15.88
C TRP A 118 -8.22 9.90 14.96
N LYS A 119 -7.76 8.65 14.88
CA LYS A 119 -6.80 8.25 13.85
C LYS A 119 -7.55 7.98 12.55
N GLY A 120 -7.17 8.66 11.49
CA GLY A 120 -7.72 8.46 10.15
C GLY A 120 -6.60 8.28 9.14
N LEU A 121 -6.87 7.50 8.10
CA LEU A 121 -5.98 7.35 6.96
C LEU A 121 -5.88 8.67 6.20
N LEU A 122 -4.70 8.96 5.66
CA LEU A 122 -4.54 10.00 4.64
C LEU A 122 -5.39 9.69 3.41
N GLU A 123 -5.61 10.71 2.58
CA GLU A 123 -6.27 10.52 1.30
C GLU A 123 -5.43 9.63 0.37
N LEU A 124 -6.10 8.87 -0.51
CA LEU A 124 -5.42 7.94 -1.44
C LEU A 124 -4.36 8.63 -2.30
N ARG A 125 -4.53 9.92 -2.59
CA ARG A 125 -3.56 10.72 -3.32
C ARG A 125 -2.19 10.75 -2.63
N GLU A 126 -2.16 10.99 -1.32
CA GLU A 126 -0.91 11.06 -0.55
C GLU A 126 -0.22 9.69 -0.50
N ILE A 127 -1.00 8.62 -0.29
CA ILE A 127 -0.51 7.24 -0.34
C ILE A 127 0.07 6.90 -1.71
N ALA A 128 -0.61 7.31 -2.79
CA ALA A 128 -0.14 7.10 -4.16
C ALA A 128 1.14 7.89 -4.49
N LEU A 129 1.28 9.11 -3.96
CA LEU A 129 2.49 9.90 -4.09
C LEU A 129 3.67 9.25 -3.37
N GLU A 130 3.48 8.75 -2.15
CA GLU A 130 4.52 8.00 -1.44
C GLU A 130 4.88 6.68 -2.15
N LEU A 131 3.91 5.97 -2.73
CA LEU A 131 4.22 4.80 -3.57
C LEU A 131 4.95 5.20 -4.86
N LYS A 132 4.71 6.39 -5.39
CA LYS A 132 5.41 6.92 -6.56
C LYS A 132 6.88 7.21 -6.25
N THR A 133 7.21 7.71 -5.07
CA THR A 133 8.63 7.88 -4.67
C THR A 133 9.34 6.53 -4.62
N LYS A 134 8.69 5.50 -4.05
CA LYS A 134 9.20 4.12 -4.03
C LYS A 134 9.30 3.49 -5.43
N TYR A 135 8.41 3.84 -6.34
CA TYR A 135 8.48 3.42 -7.75
C TYR A 135 9.75 3.98 -8.40
N LEU A 136 10.05 5.26 -8.19
CA LEU A 136 11.24 5.90 -8.78
C LEU A 136 12.55 5.27 -8.28
N SER A 137 12.59 4.82 -7.02
CA SER A 137 13.74 4.16 -6.41
C SER A 137 13.67 2.63 -6.40
N ALA A 138 12.79 2.01 -7.19
CA ALA A 138 12.58 0.56 -7.16
C ALA A 138 13.84 -0.22 -7.59
N THR A 139 14.04 -1.39 -6.98
CA THR A 139 15.24 -2.21 -7.16
C THR A 139 14.99 -3.36 -8.13
N LYS A 140 15.90 -3.54 -9.11
CA LYS A 140 15.88 -4.71 -9.99
C LYS A 140 16.41 -5.93 -9.25
N VAL A 141 15.64 -7.02 -9.25
CA VAL A 141 15.98 -8.26 -8.57
C VAL A 141 16.10 -9.43 -9.53
N VAL A 142 16.82 -10.45 -9.11
CA VAL A 142 16.97 -11.73 -9.79
C VAL A 142 16.63 -12.87 -8.83
N HIS A 143 16.11 -13.96 -9.38
CA HIS A 143 15.74 -15.14 -8.59
C HIS A 143 16.96 -16.06 -8.48
N ARG A 144 17.60 -16.07 -7.31
CA ARG A 144 18.82 -16.86 -7.06
C ARG A 144 18.60 -17.88 -5.93
N PRO A 145 19.30 -19.03 -5.97
CA PRO A 145 19.41 -19.89 -4.80
C PRO A 145 20.25 -19.19 -3.72
N MET A 146 19.73 -19.14 -2.50
CA MET A 146 20.40 -18.62 -1.30
C MET A 146 20.30 -19.69 -0.21
N GLY A 147 21.37 -20.49 -0.08
CA GLY A 147 21.34 -21.74 0.69
C GLY A 147 20.34 -22.74 0.09
N THR A 148 19.45 -23.30 0.93
CA THR A 148 18.43 -24.27 0.52
C THR A 148 17.17 -23.65 -0.09
N ARG A 149 17.03 -22.32 -0.04
CA ARG A 149 15.83 -21.60 -0.51
C ARG A 149 16.15 -20.73 -1.73
N LYS A 150 15.19 -20.59 -2.64
CA LYS A 150 15.29 -19.60 -3.72
C LYS A 150 14.68 -18.28 -3.24
N GLN A 151 15.39 -17.18 -3.44
CA GLN A 151 14.98 -15.85 -3.01
C GLN A 151 15.18 -14.82 -4.12
N LEU A 152 14.47 -13.69 -3.99
CA LEU A 152 14.71 -12.52 -4.82
C LEU A 152 15.82 -11.71 -4.17
N VAL A 153 16.88 -11.45 -4.93
CA VAL A 153 18.03 -10.64 -4.47
C VAL A 153 18.30 -9.51 -5.46
N PRO A 154 18.76 -8.33 -5.00
CA PRO A 154 19.18 -7.24 -5.89
C PRO A 154 20.20 -7.72 -6.92
N LYS A 155 20.08 -7.24 -8.17
CA LYS A 155 20.96 -7.65 -9.26
C LYS A 155 22.36 -7.03 -9.17
N ASP A 156 22.42 -5.74 -8.81
CA ASP A 156 23.59 -4.87 -9.02
C ASP A 156 24.15 -4.26 -7.72
N LEU A 157 23.57 -4.60 -6.55
CA LEU A 157 24.05 -4.15 -5.24
C LEU A 157 24.72 -5.34 -4.54
N ASP A 158 25.78 -5.08 -3.75
CA ASP A 158 26.34 -6.00 -2.74
C ASP A 158 25.21 -6.88 -2.19
N ILE A 159 25.42 -8.21 -2.15
CA ILE A 159 24.40 -9.24 -1.87
C ILE A 159 23.71 -8.96 -0.53
N ARG A 160 22.78 -8.02 -0.55
CA ARG A 160 21.98 -7.59 0.58
C ARG A 160 20.57 -8.14 0.39
N PRO A 161 19.88 -8.46 1.46
CA PRO A 161 18.45 -8.73 1.39
C PRO A 161 17.68 -7.56 0.78
N VAL A 162 16.58 -7.87 0.11
CA VAL A 162 15.57 -6.87 -0.27
C VAL A 162 14.98 -6.26 1.00
N ARG A 163 14.88 -4.93 1.05
CA ARG A 163 14.26 -4.20 2.16
C ARG A 163 12.75 -4.35 2.08
N GLU A 164 12.10 -4.43 3.24
CA GLU A 164 10.64 -4.58 3.34
C GLU A 164 9.87 -3.35 2.84
N ASN A 165 10.53 -2.20 2.74
CA ASN A 165 9.92 -0.91 2.36
C ASN A 165 10.32 -0.41 0.95
N GLU A 166 10.99 -1.24 0.14
CA GLU A 166 11.38 -0.93 -1.25
C GLU A 166 10.55 -1.76 -2.25
N LEU A 167 10.15 -1.14 -3.36
CA LEU A 167 9.51 -1.87 -4.46
C LEU A 167 10.56 -2.62 -5.28
N ILE A 168 10.20 -3.80 -5.79
CA ILE A 168 11.10 -4.65 -6.58
C ILE A 168 10.49 -5.08 -7.91
N TYR A 169 11.35 -5.26 -8.92
CA TYR A 169 10.95 -5.72 -10.25
C TYR A 169 11.97 -6.67 -10.88
N LEU A 170 11.50 -7.54 -11.77
CA LEU A 170 12.33 -8.59 -12.40
C LEU A 170 12.85 -8.19 -13.78
N GLN A 171 12.04 -7.46 -14.54
CA GLN A 171 12.28 -7.16 -15.95
C GLN A 171 12.37 -5.66 -16.18
N SER A 172 13.30 -5.23 -17.01
CA SER A 172 13.33 -3.83 -17.45
C SER A 172 12.03 -3.48 -18.17
N SER A 173 11.56 -2.25 -17.98
CA SER A 173 10.39 -1.74 -18.67
C SER A 173 10.65 -1.67 -20.18
N PRO A 174 9.66 -1.99 -21.03
CA PRO A 174 9.77 -1.81 -22.48
C PRO A 174 9.79 -0.32 -22.85
N ASP A 175 10.06 -0.04 -24.12
CA ASP A 175 9.77 1.28 -24.67
C ASP A 175 8.25 1.47 -24.83
N TYR A 176 7.71 2.51 -24.18
CA TYR A 176 6.30 2.87 -24.23
C TYR A 176 5.98 3.93 -25.28
N CYS A 177 7.00 4.48 -25.99
CA CYS A 177 6.79 5.46 -27.06
C CYS A 177 6.00 4.85 -28.22
N LEU A 178 6.34 3.61 -28.61
CA LEU A 178 5.71 2.90 -29.71
C LEU A 178 4.53 2.03 -29.23
N LYS A 179 3.50 1.94 -30.07
CA LYS A 179 2.38 1.01 -29.85
C LYS A 179 2.89 -0.43 -29.88
N ASN A 180 2.54 -1.21 -28.86
CA ASN A 180 2.88 -2.63 -28.75
C ASN A 180 1.70 -3.41 -28.16
N GLU A 181 0.91 -4.04 -29.04
CA GLU A 181 -0.30 -4.76 -28.67
C GLU A 181 -0.03 -5.97 -27.77
N LYS A 182 1.11 -6.66 -27.95
CA LYS A 182 1.48 -7.83 -27.12
C LYS A 182 1.70 -7.46 -25.66
N LEU A 183 2.20 -6.24 -25.41
CA LEU A 183 2.45 -5.71 -24.07
C LEU A 183 1.33 -4.80 -23.57
N GLY A 184 0.30 -4.53 -24.39
CA GLY A 184 -0.75 -3.57 -24.08
C GLY A 184 -0.29 -2.11 -24.06
N SER A 185 0.83 -1.78 -24.71
CA SER A 185 1.28 -0.40 -24.86
C SER A 185 0.53 0.28 -25.99
N HIS A 186 -0.12 1.40 -25.72
CA HIS A 186 -0.81 2.18 -26.75
C HIS A 186 0.12 3.07 -27.58
N GLY A 187 1.36 3.29 -27.12
CA GLY A 187 2.23 4.33 -27.64
C GLY A 187 1.88 5.71 -27.07
N THR A 188 2.63 6.72 -27.49
CA THR A 188 2.47 8.12 -27.04
C THR A 188 2.05 9.07 -28.15
N GLN A 189 1.70 8.55 -29.33
CA GLN A 189 1.14 9.38 -30.38
C GLN A 189 -0.18 9.99 -29.89
N ASP A 190 -0.35 11.30 -30.09
CA ASP A 190 -1.58 12.07 -29.76
C ASP A 190 -1.89 12.24 -28.25
N ARG A 191 -0.86 12.27 -27.38
CA ARG A 191 -0.99 12.51 -25.92
C ARG A 191 -0.34 13.81 -25.45
#